data_AF-A0A7C5PKU5-F1
#
_entry.id   AF-A0A7C5PKU5-F1
#
_cell.length_a   1.000
_cell.length_b   1.000
_cell.length_c   1.000
_cell.angle_alpha   90.00
_cell.angle_beta   90.00
_cell.angle_gamma   90.00
#
_symmetry.space_group_name_H-M   'P 1'
#
loop_
_entity.id
_entity.type
_entity.pdbx_description
1 polymer ?
#
loop_
_entity_poly.entity_id
_entity_poly.type
_entity_poly.pdbx_seq_one_letter_code
_entity_poly.pdbx_strand_id
1 'polypeptide(L)'
;MIEKIIEWCAKNKMMVFIIISFLVLWAYWSILNIPLDALPDLSDTQVIVFVKWDRPPQIIEDQITYPIISSLLGAPRVKDIRGYSDYGFSFIYVIFDDGTDVYWARSRVLEYLSKITSSLPKGAEVEIGPDAIGIGWVFEYALIDKSGKNSLETLRTFQEWHLRYAIQSVEGVAEVASVGGFVKQYQIVADPN
;
A
#
# COMPACT_ATOMS: atom_id res chain seq x y z
N MET A 1 53.85 0.23 -4.45
CA MET A 1 52.73 -0.39 -3.68
C MET A 1 51.97 -1.38 -4.55
N ILE A 2 51.46 -0.97 -5.71
CA ILE A 2 50.79 -1.85 -6.68
C ILE A 2 51.70 -3.01 -7.13
N GLU A 3 52.96 -2.72 -7.44
CA GLU A 3 53.97 -3.75 -7.81
C GLU A 3 54.10 -4.85 -6.75
N LYS A 4 54.08 -4.48 -5.46
CA LYS A 4 54.17 -5.45 -4.35
C LYS A 4 52.93 -6.35 -4.27
N ILE A 5 51.75 -5.83 -4.59
CA ILE A 5 50.49 -6.61 -4.62
C ILE A 5 50.54 -7.59 -5.80
N ILE A 6 50.95 -7.13 -6.98
CA ILE A 6 51.10 -7.98 -8.17
C ILE A 6 52.12 -9.09 -7.91
N GLU A 7 53.28 -8.73 -7.34
CA GLU A 7 54.32 -9.69 -7.00
C GLU A 7 53.84 -10.73 -5.97
N TRP A 8 53.07 -10.31 -4.96
CA TRP A 8 52.46 -11.21 -3.98
C TRP A 8 51.45 -12.16 -4.62
N CYS A 9 50.58 -11.67 -5.51
CA CYS A 9 49.64 -12.51 -6.26
C CYS A 9 50.37 -13.51 -7.16
N ALA A 10 51.45 -13.09 -7.83
CA ALA A 10 52.24 -13.93 -8.71
C ALA A 10 53.03 -15.02 -7.96
N LYS A 11 53.46 -14.74 -6.72
CA LYS A 11 54.12 -15.72 -5.84
C LYS A 11 53.13 -16.69 -5.21
N ASN A 12 51.91 -16.24 -4.87
CA ASN A 12 50.89 -17.02 -4.17
C ASN A 12 49.73 -17.47 -5.07
N LYS A 13 50.04 -17.96 -6.29
CA LYS A 13 49.03 -18.30 -7.33
C LYS A 13 47.92 -19.21 -6.81
N MET A 14 48.27 -20.23 -6.02
CA MET A 14 47.29 -21.17 -5.45
C MET A 14 46.28 -20.46 -4.52
N MET A 15 46.76 -19.57 -3.66
CA MET A 15 45.88 -18.80 -2.77
C MET A 15 44.96 -17.86 -3.56
N VAL A 16 45.49 -17.23 -4.61
CA VAL A 16 44.70 -16.39 -5.53
C VAL A 16 43.60 -17.22 -6.19
N PHE A 17 43.89 -18.42 -6.70
CA PHE A 17 42.87 -19.29 -7.28
C PHE A 17 41.80 -19.70 -6.28
N ILE A 18 42.18 -20.06 -5.04
CA ILE A 18 41.21 -20.42 -3.99
C ILE A 18 40.28 -19.24 -3.69
N ILE A 19 40.82 -18.03 -3.54
CA ILE A 19 40.03 -16.82 -3.28
C ILE A 19 39.08 -16.54 -4.45
N ILE A 20 39.56 -16.61 -5.70
CA ILE A 20 38.73 -16.38 -6.89
C ILE A 20 37.63 -17.45 -6.98
N SER A 21 37.95 -18.72 -6.78
CA SER A 21 36.95 -19.80 -6.78
C SER A 21 35.89 -19.58 -5.71
N PHE A 22 36.28 -19.18 -4.50
CA PHE A 22 35.33 -18.83 -3.45
C PHE A 22 34.45 -17.65 -3.84
N LEU A 23 35.02 -16.57 -4.40
CA LEU A 23 34.26 -15.40 -4.86
C LEU A 23 33.29 -15.75 -5.99
N VAL A 24 33.69 -16.61 -6.93
CA VAL A 24 32.81 -17.07 -8.02
C VAL A 24 31.66 -17.90 -7.48
N LEU A 25 31.92 -18.83 -6.55
CA LEU A 25 30.87 -19.63 -5.91
C LEU A 25 29.92 -18.75 -5.09
N TRP A 26 30.45 -17.76 -4.37
CA TRP A 26 29.64 -16.81 -3.62
C TRP A 26 28.82 -15.89 -4.54
N ALA A 27 29.40 -15.38 -5.63
CA ALA A 27 28.68 -14.60 -6.61
C ALA A 27 27.56 -15.42 -7.28
N TYR A 28 27.83 -16.69 -7.62
CA TYR A 28 26.83 -17.60 -8.16
C TYR A 28 25.68 -17.84 -7.18
N TRP A 29 26.00 -18.11 -5.90
CA TRP A 29 24.98 -18.23 -4.86
C TRP A 29 24.20 -16.93 -4.68
N SER A 30 24.86 -15.77 -4.74
CA SER A 30 24.20 -14.47 -4.59
C SER A 30 23.23 -14.20 -5.74
N ILE A 31 23.63 -14.44 -6.99
CA ILE A 31 22.76 -14.26 -8.17
C ILE A 31 21.48 -15.11 -8.07
N LEU A 32 21.57 -16.32 -7.51
CA LEU A 32 20.42 -17.20 -7.34
C LEU A 32 19.46 -16.77 -6.21
N ASN A 33 19.92 -15.94 -5.26
CA ASN A 33 19.14 -15.54 -4.08
C ASN A 33 18.78 -14.05 -4.03
N ILE A 34 19.26 -13.24 -4.98
CA ILE A 34 18.92 -11.82 -5.06
C ILE A 34 17.44 -11.68 -5.45
N PRO A 35 16.63 -10.89 -4.71
CA PRO A 35 15.27 -10.54 -5.11
C PRO A 35 15.28 -9.87 -6.47
N LEU A 36 14.45 -10.35 -7.39
CA LEU A 36 14.30 -9.81 -8.73
C LEU A 36 12.92 -9.19 -8.86
N ASP A 37 12.88 -7.97 -9.40
CA ASP A 37 11.65 -7.31 -9.83
C ASP A 37 11.83 -6.82 -11.28
N ALA A 38 10.72 -6.59 -11.97
CA ALA A 38 10.72 -6.14 -13.36
C ALA A 38 11.26 -4.72 -13.50
N LEU A 39 11.00 -3.85 -12.52
CA LEU A 39 11.42 -2.45 -12.48
C LEU A 39 11.84 -2.08 -11.05
N PRO A 40 12.75 -1.11 -10.87
CA PRO A 40 12.97 -0.52 -9.55
C PRO A 40 11.70 0.20 -9.06
N ASP A 41 11.53 0.31 -7.75
CA ASP A 41 10.48 1.18 -7.20
C ASP A 41 10.80 2.65 -7.52
N LEU A 42 9.84 3.30 -8.18
CA LEU A 42 9.93 4.69 -8.63
C LEU A 42 8.93 5.60 -7.91
N SER A 43 8.20 5.09 -6.92
CA SER A 43 7.13 5.83 -6.29
C SER A 43 7.61 6.77 -5.20
N ASP A 44 6.93 7.91 -5.07
CA ASP A 44 7.06 8.76 -3.90
C ASP A 44 6.55 8.02 -2.65
N THR A 45 7.19 8.28 -1.50
CA THR A 45 6.63 7.87 -0.21
C THR A 45 5.35 8.62 0.04
N GLN A 46 4.23 7.89 0.14
CA GLN A 46 2.92 8.49 0.35
C GLN A 46 2.11 7.75 1.41
N VAL A 47 1.26 8.49 2.11
CA VAL A 47 0.28 7.95 3.05
C VAL A 47 -1.10 8.41 2.61
N ILE A 48 -2.00 7.45 2.40
CA ILE A 48 -3.38 7.72 2.01
C ILE A 48 -4.23 7.77 3.28
N VAL A 49 -5.04 8.80 3.40
CA VAL A 49 -6.13 8.89 4.39
C VAL A 49 -7.44 8.82 3.63
N PHE A 50 -8.22 7.79 3.92
CA PHE A 50 -9.55 7.60 3.38
C PHE A 50 -10.57 7.98 4.45
N VAL A 51 -11.57 8.76 4.07
CA VAL A 51 -12.67 9.10 4.97
C VAL A 51 -13.99 8.81 4.31
N LYS A 52 -14.84 8.04 4.98
CA LYS A 52 -16.20 7.74 4.51
C LYS A 52 -17.21 8.52 5.32
N TRP A 53 -18.07 9.27 4.63
CA TRP A 53 -19.18 10.01 5.23
C TRP A 53 -20.21 10.38 4.16
N ASP A 54 -21.41 9.76 4.21
CA ASP A 54 -22.44 9.87 3.16
C ASP A 54 -23.05 11.29 3.03
N ARG A 55 -22.32 12.19 2.37
CA ARG A 55 -22.65 13.62 2.18
C ARG A 55 -22.23 14.11 0.80
N PRO A 56 -22.79 15.24 0.33
CA PRO A 56 -22.40 15.86 -0.93
C PRO A 56 -20.92 16.30 -0.94
N PRO A 57 -20.26 16.31 -2.11
CA PRO A 57 -18.83 16.65 -2.25
C PRO A 57 -18.43 17.97 -1.58
N GLN A 58 -19.25 19.02 -1.71
CA GLN A 58 -18.96 20.32 -1.09
C GLN A 58 -18.90 20.24 0.43
N ILE A 59 -19.80 19.47 1.04
CA ILE A 59 -19.83 19.29 2.51
C ILE A 59 -18.66 18.44 2.99
N ILE A 60 -18.27 17.44 2.21
CA ILE A 60 -17.06 16.66 2.44
C ILE A 60 -15.83 17.57 2.40
N GLU A 61 -15.71 18.43 1.38
CA GLU A 61 -14.59 19.37 1.27
C GLU A 61 -14.48 20.26 2.52
N ASP A 62 -15.59 20.93 2.87
CA ASP A 62 -15.60 21.93 3.93
C ASP A 62 -15.39 21.33 5.34
N GLN A 63 -15.89 20.11 5.59
CA GLN A 63 -15.92 19.52 6.94
C GLN A 63 -14.94 18.36 7.17
N ILE A 64 -14.39 17.77 6.10
CA ILE A 64 -13.48 16.63 6.18
C ILE A 64 -12.14 16.98 5.53
N THR A 65 -12.15 17.19 4.22
CA THR A 65 -10.94 17.27 3.40
C THR A 65 -10.09 18.47 3.79
N TYR A 66 -10.69 19.65 3.81
CA TYR A 66 -9.98 20.88 4.13
C TYR A 66 -9.42 20.90 5.58
N PRO A 67 -10.20 20.51 6.63
CA PRO A 67 -9.65 20.38 7.98
C PRO A 67 -8.48 19.39 8.10
N ILE A 68 -8.55 18.24 7.42
CA ILE A 68 -7.45 17.25 7.46
C ILE A 68 -6.21 17.79 6.76
N ILE A 69 -6.33 18.32 5.54
CA ILE A 69 -5.20 18.88 4.78
C ILE A 69 -4.54 20.02 5.56
N SER A 70 -5.32 20.97 6.05
CA SER A 70 -4.80 22.13 6.79
C SER A 70 -4.07 21.73 8.07
N SER A 71 -4.50 20.65 8.73
CA SER A 71 -3.80 20.11 9.90
C SER A 71 -2.42 19.52 9.56
N LEU A 72 -2.24 19.05 8.34
CA LEU A 72 -1.04 18.35 7.86
C LEU A 72 -0.04 19.28 7.16
N LEU A 73 -0.42 20.52 6.82
CA LEU A 73 0.49 21.49 6.17
C LEU A 73 1.76 21.78 6.98
N GLY A 74 1.70 21.64 8.31
CA GLY A 74 2.86 21.81 9.20
C GLY A 74 3.63 20.51 9.49
N ALA A 75 3.21 19.37 8.93
CA ALA A 75 3.84 18.10 9.21
C ALA A 75 5.23 18.04 8.54
N PRO A 76 6.27 17.56 9.27
CA PRO A 76 7.63 17.55 8.77
C PRO A 76 7.76 16.61 7.56
N ARG A 77 8.57 17.03 6.57
CA ARG A 77 8.88 16.29 5.33
C ARG A 77 7.70 16.05 4.40
N VAL A 78 6.57 16.74 4.62
CA VAL A 78 5.48 16.74 3.64
C VAL A 78 5.89 17.62 2.47
N LYS A 79 5.91 17.02 1.28
CA LYS A 79 6.26 17.63 0.00
C LYS A 79 5.02 18.24 -0.65
N ASP A 80 3.91 17.50 -0.64
CA ASP A 80 2.64 17.90 -1.24
C ASP A 80 1.46 17.16 -0.57
N ILE A 81 0.26 17.72 -0.62
CA ILE A 81 -0.97 17.07 -0.13
C ILE A 81 -2.07 17.23 -1.17
N ARG A 82 -2.65 16.12 -1.60
CA ARG A 82 -3.71 16.11 -2.63
C ARG A 82 -5.00 15.58 -2.03
N GLY A 83 -6.05 16.41 -2.04
CA GLY A 83 -7.39 16.05 -1.59
C GLY A 83 -8.34 15.79 -2.75
N TYR A 84 -9.19 14.79 -2.59
CA TYR A 84 -10.30 14.48 -3.48
C TYR A 84 -11.56 14.33 -2.64
N SER A 85 -12.51 15.24 -2.85
CA SER A 85 -13.81 15.23 -2.18
C SER A 85 -14.87 14.77 -3.17
N ASP A 86 -15.47 13.60 -2.90
CA ASP A 86 -16.51 13.01 -3.75
C ASP A 86 -17.76 12.73 -2.91
N TYR A 87 -18.82 12.26 -3.57
CA TYR A 87 -20.06 11.92 -2.89
C TYR A 87 -19.83 10.75 -1.95
N GLY A 88 -19.96 11.01 -0.65
CA GLY A 88 -19.90 9.99 0.38
C GLY A 88 -18.50 9.64 0.89
N PHE A 89 -17.43 10.21 0.33
CA PHE A 89 -16.07 9.94 0.79
C PHE A 89 -15.05 11.01 0.38
N SER A 90 -13.89 10.97 1.02
CA SER A 90 -12.70 11.77 0.70
C SER A 90 -11.45 10.89 0.63
N PHE A 91 -10.60 11.11 -0.39
CA PHE A 91 -9.24 10.59 -0.45
C PHE A 91 -8.23 11.72 -0.26
N ILE A 92 -7.30 11.54 0.66
CA ILE A 92 -6.23 12.51 0.93
C ILE A 92 -4.89 11.80 0.81
N TYR A 93 -4.08 12.23 -0.15
CA TYR A 93 -2.76 11.72 -0.41
C TYR A 93 -1.73 12.66 0.22
N VAL A 94 -1.04 12.20 1.25
CA VAL A 94 0.06 12.93 1.90
C VAL A 94 1.36 12.43 1.31
N ILE A 95 2.02 13.28 0.51
CA ILE A 95 3.25 12.93 -0.22
C ILE A 95 4.43 13.49 0.56
N PHE A 96 5.44 12.65 0.80
CA PHE A 96 6.63 13.00 1.56
C PHE A 96 7.84 13.23 0.65
N ASP A 97 8.86 13.89 1.19
CA ASP A 97 10.16 14.01 0.54
C ASP A 97 10.80 12.63 0.27
N ASP A 98 11.47 12.51 -0.87
CA ASP A 98 12.13 11.29 -1.33
C ASP A 98 13.09 10.73 -0.24
N GLY A 99 13.06 9.41 -0.05
CA GLY A 99 13.87 8.74 0.98
C GLY A 99 13.32 8.84 2.40
N THR A 100 12.12 9.40 2.60
CA THR A 100 11.41 9.32 3.88
C THR A 100 10.98 7.88 4.13
N ASP A 101 11.26 7.37 5.34
CA ASP A 101 10.79 6.05 5.75
C ASP A 101 9.25 6.00 5.80
N VAL A 102 8.66 4.98 5.18
CA VAL A 102 7.20 4.85 5.05
C VAL A 102 6.52 4.68 6.40
N TYR A 103 7.11 3.91 7.31
CA TYR A 103 6.53 3.67 8.63
C TYR A 103 6.61 4.91 9.52
N TRP A 104 7.69 5.68 9.39
CA TRP A 104 7.81 7.00 10.01
C TRP A 104 6.73 7.94 9.49
N ALA A 105 6.56 8.05 8.17
CA ALA A 105 5.54 8.87 7.54
C ALA A 105 4.13 8.51 8.03
N ARG A 106 3.78 7.21 8.02
CA ARG A 106 2.51 6.70 8.55
C ARG A 106 2.30 7.07 10.02
N SER A 107 3.33 6.90 10.85
CA SER A 107 3.28 7.25 12.27
C SER A 107 3.11 8.75 12.51
N ARG A 108 3.71 9.59 11.66
CA ARG A 108 3.51 11.05 11.71
C ARG A 108 2.08 11.41 11.34
N VAL A 109 1.55 10.87 10.24
CA VAL A 109 0.16 11.14 9.83
C VAL A 109 -0.82 10.72 10.93
N LEU A 110 -0.65 9.54 11.53
CA LEU A 110 -1.46 9.11 12.67
C LEU A 110 -1.46 10.10 13.83
N GLU A 111 -0.30 10.65 14.18
CA GLU A 111 -0.19 11.62 15.26
C GLU A 111 -0.98 12.90 14.95
N TYR A 112 -0.87 13.42 13.72
CA TYR A 112 -1.61 14.62 13.32
C TYR A 112 -3.12 14.37 13.24
N LEU A 113 -3.53 13.25 12.64
CA LEU A 113 -4.93 12.86 12.57
C LEU A 113 -5.55 12.75 13.97
N SER A 114 -4.85 12.15 14.93
CA SER A 114 -5.35 11.96 16.30
C SER A 114 -5.76 13.27 17.00
N LYS A 115 -5.13 14.39 16.64
CA LYS A 115 -5.41 15.73 17.20
C LYS A 115 -6.71 16.31 16.67
N ILE A 116 -7.08 15.97 15.42
CA ILE A 116 -8.24 16.55 14.74
C ILE A 116 -9.44 15.62 14.68
N THR A 117 -9.29 14.31 14.94
CA THR A 117 -10.40 13.34 14.87
C THR A 117 -11.61 13.78 15.68
N SER A 118 -11.41 14.42 16.83
CA SER A 118 -12.49 14.92 17.69
C SER A 118 -13.28 16.11 17.10
N SER A 119 -12.68 16.83 16.15
CA SER A 119 -13.31 17.96 15.45
C SER A 119 -14.07 17.54 14.19
N LEU A 120 -13.88 16.29 13.74
CA LEU A 120 -14.58 15.78 12.56
C LEU A 120 -16.05 15.49 12.87
N PRO A 121 -16.95 15.62 11.87
CA PRO A 121 -18.36 15.30 12.01
C PRO A 121 -18.61 13.91 12.59
N LYS A 122 -19.66 13.80 13.42
CA LYS A 122 -20.10 12.51 13.94
C LYS A 122 -20.48 11.56 12.79
N GLY A 123 -19.96 10.34 12.83
CA GLY A 123 -20.20 9.32 11.81
C GLY A 123 -19.28 9.40 10.60
N ALA A 124 -18.29 10.31 10.58
CA ALA A 124 -17.18 10.21 9.65
C ALA A 124 -16.22 9.10 10.09
N GLU A 125 -16.00 8.11 9.23
CA GLU A 125 -15.08 6.99 9.47
C GLU A 125 -13.75 7.32 8.79
N VAL A 126 -12.70 7.53 9.60
CA VAL A 126 -11.34 7.85 9.11
C VAL A 126 -10.48 6.60 9.15
N GLU A 127 -9.90 6.25 8.01
CA GLU A 127 -9.04 5.09 7.82
C GLU A 127 -7.72 5.50 7.17
N ILE A 128 -6.62 4.86 7.58
CA ILE A 128 -5.35 4.97 6.86
C ILE A 128 -5.27 3.84 5.86
N GLY A 129 -4.91 4.20 4.63
CA GLY A 129 -4.74 3.26 3.54
C GLY A 129 -3.73 2.14 3.85
N PRO A 130 -3.76 1.08 3.04
CA PRO A 130 -2.87 -0.07 3.19
C PRO A 130 -1.40 0.35 3.14
N ASP A 131 -0.52 -0.55 3.58
CA ASP A 131 0.93 -0.40 3.41
C ASP A 131 1.34 -0.79 1.99
N ALA A 132 0.72 -0.11 1.01
CA ALA A 132 0.90 -0.34 -0.42
C ALA A 132 0.70 0.95 -1.21
N ILE A 133 1.20 0.95 -2.43
CA ILE A 133 1.16 2.06 -3.39
C ILE A 133 0.47 1.64 -4.68
N GLY A 134 0.25 2.57 -5.62
CA GLY A 134 -0.44 2.28 -6.88
C GLY A 134 0.21 1.20 -7.76
N ILE A 135 1.53 0.98 -7.63
CA ILE A 135 2.25 -0.11 -8.32
C ILE A 135 2.05 -1.47 -7.60
N GLY A 136 1.50 -1.47 -6.40
CA GLY A 136 1.26 -2.68 -5.58
C GLY A 136 0.14 -3.59 -6.07
N TRP A 137 -0.42 -3.34 -7.25
CA TRP A 137 -1.43 -4.19 -7.88
C TRP A 137 -0.75 -5.34 -8.61
N VAL A 138 -0.37 -6.37 -7.83
CA VAL A 138 0.48 -7.48 -8.33
C VAL A 138 -0.32 -8.56 -9.06
N PHE A 139 -1.51 -8.92 -8.56
CA PHE A 139 -2.29 -10.02 -9.11
C PHE A 139 -3.79 -9.71 -9.09
N GLU A 140 -4.40 -9.73 -10.27
CA GLU A 140 -5.84 -9.56 -10.46
C GLU A 140 -6.46 -10.86 -10.96
N TYR A 141 -7.65 -11.18 -10.44
CA TYR A 141 -8.42 -12.34 -10.88
C TYR A 141 -9.92 -12.05 -10.88
N ALA A 142 -10.67 -12.88 -11.60
CA ALA A 142 -12.12 -12.85 -11.63
C ALA A 142 -12.71 -14.18 -11.17
N LEU A 143 -13.76 -14.12 -10.36
CA LEU A 143 -14.55 -15.30 -9.99
C LEU A 143 -15.65 -15.53 -11.03
N ILE A 144 -15.64 -16.70 -11.65
CA ILE A 144 -16.56 -17.05 -12.74
C ILE A 144 -17.16 -18.43 -12.48
N ASP A 145 -18.48 -18.51 -12.38
CA ASP A 145 -19.22 -19.77 -12.37
C ASP A 145 -19.92 -20.01 -13.72
N LYS A 146 -19.42 -20.98 -14.49
CA LYS A 146 -19.98 -21.36 -15.79
C LYS A 146 -21.22 -22.25 -15.70
N SER A 147 -21.54 -22.78 -14.52
CA SER A 147 -22.71 -23.65 -14.31
C SER A 147 -24.00 -22.87 -14.08
N GLY A 148 -23.91 -21.57 -13.77
CA GLY A 148 -25.04 -20.70 -13.45
C GLY A 148 -25.66 -20.95 -12.07
N LYS A 149 -25.01 -21.72 -11.19
CA LYS A 149 -25.53 -22.03 -9.85
C LYS A 149 -25.27 -20.93 -8.84
N ASN A 150 -24.21 -20.14 -9.03
CA ASN A 150 -23.82 -19.07 -8.13
C ASN A 150 -24.10 -17.70 -8.76
N SER A 151 -24.79 -16.84 -8.02
CA SER A 151 -25.01 -15.46 -8.42
C SER A 151 -23.77 -14.60 -8.13
N LEU A 152 -23.73 -13.39 -8.66
CA LEU A 152 -22.71 -12.39 -8.35
C LEU A 152 -22.67 -12.03 -6.86
N GLU A 153 -23.79 -12.12 -6.15
CA GLU A 153 -23.84 -11.97 -4.68
C GLU A 153 -23.11 -13.10 -3.98
N THR A 154 -23.35 -14.35 -4.37
CA THR A 154 -22.69 -15.52 -3.79
C THR A 154 -21.18 -15.49 -4.05
N LEU A 155 -20.76 -15.14 -5.27
CA LEU A 155 -19.35 -15.00 -5.61
C LEU A 155 -18.68 -13.87 -4.82
N ARG A 156 -19.33 -12.71 -4.68
CA ARG A 156 -18.82 -11.61 -3.85
C ARG A 156 -18.72 -12.03 -2.37
N THR A 157 -19.70 -12.75 -1.86
CA THR A 157 -19.69 -13.27 -0.48
C THR A 157 -18.51 -14.24 -0.28
N PHE A 158 -18.27 -15.14 -1.24
CA PHE A 158 -17.13 -16.04 -1.20
C PHE A 158 -15.78 -15.30 -1.25
N GLN A 159 -15.68 -14.26 -2.09
CA GLN A 159 -14.51 -13.39 -2.13
C GLN A 159 -14.23 -12.73 -0.77
N GLU A 160 -15.24 -12.09 -0.19
CA GLU A 160 -15.16 -11.29 1.05
C GLU A 160 -14.82 -12.16 2.26
N TRP A 161 -15.46 -13.33 2.37
CA TRP A 161 -15.45 -14.13 3.60
C TRP A 161 -14.57 -15.37 3.55
N HIS A 162 -13.98 -15.68 2.40
CA HIS A 162 -13.11 -16.84 2.24
C HIS A 162 -11.79 -16.48 1.56
N LEU A 163 -11.84 -16.07 0.28
CA LEU A 163 -10.62 -15.86 -0.50
C LEU A 163 -9.76 -14.70 0.01
N ARG A 164 -10.39 -13.59 0.40
CA ARG A 164 -9.67 -12.44 0.98
C ARG A 164 -8.75 -12.87 2.11
N TYR A 165 -9.29 -13.56 3.11
CA TYR A 165 -8.53 -13.99 4.28
C TYR A 165 -7.44 -15.01 3.94
N ALA A 166 -7.73 -15.94 3.02
CA ALA A 166 -6.73 -16.91 2.57
C ALA A 166 -5.53 -16.21 1.89
N ILE A 167 -5.78 -15.27 0.98
CA ILE A 167 -4.73 -14.58 0.24
C ILE A 167 -4.02 -13.55 1.13
N GLN A 168 -4.74 -12.81 1.97
CA GLN A 168 -4.17 -11.80 2.86
C GLN A 168 -3.25 -12.41 3.95
N SER A 169 -3.36 -13.72 4.20
CA SER A 169 -2.45 -14.44 5.10
C SER A 169 -1.07 -14.76 4.49
N VAL A 170 -0.89 -14.53 3.19
CA VAL A 170 0.37 -14.77 2.49
C VAL A 170 1.38 -13.68 2.83
N GLU A 171 2.62 -14.07 3.12
CA GLU A 171 3.71 -13.13 3.42
C GLU A 171 3.93 -12.14 2.28
N GLY A 172 4.07 -10.85 2.61
CA GLY A 172 4.24 -9.77 1.65
C GLY A 172 2.94 -9.19 1.08
N VAL A 173 1.77 -9.76 1.40
CA VAL A 173 0.48 -9.20 0.96
C VAL A 173 -0.01 -8.16 1.97
N ALA A 174 -0.03 -6.89 1.55
CA ALA A 174 -0.53 -5.79 2.38
C ALA A 174 -2.08 -5.74 2.41
N GLU A 175 -2.74 -6.01 1.28
CA GLU A 175 -4.20 -5.93 1.16
C GLU A 175 -4.71 -6.87 0.04
N VAL A 176 -5.94 -7.37 0.22
CA VAL A 176 -6.70 -8.05 -0.84
C VAL A 176 -8.02 -7.33 -1.03
N ALA A 177 -7.99 -6.33 -1.92
CA ALA A 177 -9.16 -5.54 -2.28
C ALA A 177 -10.14 -6.35 -3.13
N SER A 178 -11.42 -6.00 -3.07
CA SER A 178 -12.46 -6.70 -3.84
C SER A 178 -13.16 -5.74 -4.79
N VAL A 179 -13.12 -6.05 -6.08
CA VAL A 179 -13.62 -5.21 -7.16
C VAL A 179 -14.88 -5.84 -7.78
N GLY A 180 -15.95 -5.06 -7.93
CA GLY A 180 -17.22 -5.50 -8.51
C GLY A 180 -18.02 -6.50 -7.66
N GLY A 181 -19.02 -7.15 -8.26
CA GLY A 181 -19.94 -8.05 -7.56
C GLY A 181 -20.98 -7.30 -6.69
N PHE A 182 -21.93 -8.03 -6.10
CA PHE A 182 -22.99 -7.44 -5.27
C PHE A 182 -22.81 -7.81 -3.80
N VAL A 183 -22.83 -6.81 -2.93
CA VAL A 183 -22.84 -7.02 -1.48
C VAL A 183 -24.26 -7.34 -1.04
N LYS A 184 -24.44 -8.46 -0.33
CA LYS A 184 -25.75 -8.84 0.21
C LYS A 184 -26.25 -7.78 1.19
N GLN A 185 -27.45 -7.27 0.96
CA GLN A 185 -28.10 -6.29 1.82
C GLN A 185 -29.52 -6.72 2.15
N TYR A 186 -29.92 -6.57 3.41
CA TYR A 186 -31.29 -6.80 3.87
C TYR A 186 -32.02 -5.47 3.86
N GLN A 187 -32.86 -5.25 2.85
CA GLN A 187 -33.62 -4.01 2.70
C GLN A 187 -35.02 -4.17 3.29
N ILE A 188 -35.31 -3.42 4.36
CA ILE A 188 -36.66 -3.32 4.93
C ILE A 188 -37.35 -2.19 4.19
N VAL A 189 -38.14 -2.54 3.17
CA VAL A 189 -38.93 -1.59 2.41
C VAL A 189 -40.27 -1.43 3.13
N ALA A 190 -40.42 -0.30 3.84
CA ALA A 190 -41.67 0.04 4.49
C ALA A 190 -42.71 0.48 3.44
N ASP A 191 -43.95 0.01 3.60
CA ASP A 191 -45.08 0.58 2.87
C ASP A 191 -45.45 1.91 3.53
N PRO A 192 -45.43 3.04 2.79
CA PRO A 192 -45.75 4.35 3.36
C PRO A 192 -47.25 4.58 3.58
N ASN A 193 -48.12 3.65 3.20
CA ASN A 193 -49.58 3.73 3.40
C ASN A 193 -50.06 3.20 4.75
#